data_AF-A0A958KTZ7-F1
#
_entry.id   AF-A0A958KTZ7-F1
#
_cell.length_a   1.000
_cell.length_b   1.000
_cell.length_c   1.000
_cell.angle_alpha   90.00
_cell.angle_beta   90.00
_cell.angle_gamma   90.00
#
_symmetry.space_group_name_H-M   'P 1'
#
loop_
_entity.id
_entity.type
_entity.pdbx_description
1 polymer ?
#
loop_
_entity_poly.entity_id
_entity_poly.type
_entity_poly.pdbx_seq_one_letter_code
_entity_poly.pdbx_strand_id
1 'polypeptide(L)'
;MKLYQNDNFTAFEELYGRYTSRVYSYLRKRLSSSEAIEDLYQKVFLKLHENRGKYDDKLLFAPWLFTITRNVLIDWYRLKKDLP
;
A
#
# COMPACT_ATOMS: atom_id res chain seq x y z
N MET A 1 6.57 6.28 11.54
CA MET A 1 6.15 7.25 10.49
C MET A 1 6.96 8.54 10.51
N LYS A 2 7.03 9.30 11.61
CA LYS A 2 7.80 10.56 11.66
C LYS A 2 9.27 10.42 11.23
N LEU A 3 9.95 9.35 11.65
CA LEU A 3 11.31 9.04 11.17
C LEU A 3 11.32 8.71 9.67
N TYR A 4 10.38 7.89 9.21
CA TYR A 4 10.27 7.53 7.79
C TYR A 4 9.97 8.74 6.88
N GLN A 5 9.20 9.72 7.37
CA GLN A 5 8.95 10.99 6.66
C GLN A 5 10.23 11.79 6.44
N ASN A 6 11.21 11.65 7.32
CA ASN A 6 12.53 12.29 7.23
C ASN A 6 13.57 11.34 6.62
N ASP A 7 13.14 10.47 5.70
CA ASP A 7 13.98 9.56 4.91
C ASP A 7 14.84 8.58 5.73
N ASN A 8 14.43 8.29 6.97
CA ASN A 8 15.09 7.27 7.77
C ASN A 8 14.76 5.87 7.21
N PHE A 9 15.77 5.21 6.65
CA PHE A 9 15.65 3.89 6.03
C PHE A 9 15.25 2.79 7.02
N THR A 10 15.81 2.78 8.23
CA THR A 10 15.44 1.77 9.26
C THR A 10 13.96 1.86 9.64
N ALA A 11 13.42 3.06 9.73
CA ALA A 11 11.99 3.26 10.00
C ALA A 11 11.10 2.77 8.83
N PHE A 12 11.61 2.85 7.59
CA PHE A 12 10.95 2.22 6.45
C PHE A 12 10.96 0.70 6.57
N GLU A 13 12.12 0.09 6.82
CA GLU A 13 12.27 -1.37 6.93
C GLU A 13 11.34 -1.95 8.01
N GLU A 14 11.25 -1.29 9.16
CA GLU A 14 10.37 -1.74 10.25
C GLU A 14 8.89 -1.70 9.84
N LEU A 15 8.45 -0.61 9.20
CA LEU A 15 7.08 -0.50 8.71
C LEU A 15 6.81 -1.50 7.57
N TYR A 16 7.75 -1.62 6.64
CA TYR A 16 7.64 -2.55 5.52
C TYR A 16 7.51 -3.99 6.02
N GLY A 17 8.41 -4.43 6.90
CA GLY A 17 8.39 -5.77 7.50
C GLY A 17 7.11 -6.04 8.30
N ARG A 18 6.58 -5.04 9.00
CA ARG A 18 5.34 -5.18 9.80
C ARG A 18 4.08 -5.34 8.94
N TYR A 19 4.05 -4.74 7.74
CA TYR A 19 2.82 -4.62 6.95
C TYR A 19 2.82 -5.37 5.63
N THR A 20 3.98 -5.81 5.12
CA THR A 20 4.09 -6.58 3.85
C THR A 20 3.09 -7.74 3.78
N SER A 21 3.12 -8.65 4.76
CA SER A 21 2.25 -9.83 4.79
C SER A 21 0.76 -9.46 4.92
N ARG A 22 0.45 -8.37 5.62
CA ARG A 22 -0.94 -7.92 5.83
C ARG A 22 -1.52 -7.32 4.55
N VAL A 23 -0.75 -6.52 3.82
CA VAL A 23 -1.14 -5.96 2.52
C VAL A 23 -1.29 -7.09 1.50
N TYR A 24 -0.31 -8.00 1.42
CA TYR A 24 -0.35 -9.15 0.52
C TYR A 24 -1.59 -10.03 0.77
N SER A 25 -1.84 -10.37 2.04
CA SER A 25 -3.02 -11.15 2.44
C SER A 25 -4.34 -10.45 2.11
N TYR A 26 -4.39 -9.12 2.22
CA TYR A 26 -5.57 -8.34 1.87
C TYR A 26 -5.87 -8.41 0.36
N LEU A 27 -4.84 -8.31 -0.49
CA LEU A 27 -4.96 -8.41 -1.94
C LEU A 27 -5.31 -9.82 -2.39
N ARG A 28 -4.63 -10.84 -1.83
CA ARG A 28 -4.88 -12.27 -2.13
C ARG A 28 -6.32 -12.71 -1.82
N LYS A 29 -6.96 -12.10 -0.83
CA LYS A 29 -8.38 -12.37 -0.52
C LYS A 29 -9.37 -11.81 -1.57
N ARG A 30 -8.91 -10.95 -2.49
CA ARG A 30 -9.75 -10.22 -3.45
C ARG A 30 -9.38 -10.47 -4.91
N LEU A 31 -8.15 -10.92 -5.15
CA LEU A 31 -7.60 -11.17 -6.47
C LEU A 31 -7.23 -12.65 -6.58
N SER A 32 -7.50 -13.25 -7.74
CA SER A 32 -7.12 -14.63 -8.05
C SER A 32 -5.80 -14.74 -8.83
N SER A 33 -5.40 -13.70 -9.55
CA SER A 33 -4.14 -13.66 -10.30
C SER A 33 -2.97 -13.29 -9.39
N SER A 34 -1.95 -14.14 -9.32
CA SER A 34 -0.69 -13.87 -8.62
C SER A 34 0.01 -12.65 -9.19
N GLU A 35 0.06 -12.52 -10.51
CA GLU A 35 0.66 -11.36 -11.20
C GLU A 35 -0.03 -10.05 -10.79
N ALA A 36 -1.36 -10.04 -10.75
CA ALA A 36 -2.11 -8.86 -10.31
C ALA A 36 -1.86 -8.54 -8.83
N ILE A 37 -1.69 -9.57 -7.98
CA ILE A 37 -1.37 -9.38 -6.56
C ILE A 37 0.01 -8.72 -6.43
N GLU A 38 1.03 -9.21 -7.13
CA GLU A 38 2.39 -8.67 -7.08
C GLU A 38 2.44 -7.22 -7.59
N ASP A 39 1.81 -6.93 -8.73
CA ASP A 39 1.74 -5.57 -9.29
C ASP A 39 1.05 -4.60 -8.32
N LEU A 40 -0.11 -4.98 -7.78
CA LEU A 40 -0.83 -4.11 -6.85
C LEU A 40 -0.07 -3.96 -5.54
N TYR A 41 0.55 -5.03 -5.03
CA TYR A 41 1.39 -4.99 -3.84
C TYR A 41 2.51 -3.95 -4.01
N GLN A 42 3.25 -3.99 -5.11
CA GLN A 42 4.30 -3.02 -5.40
C GLN A 42 3.74 -1.60 -5.49
N LYS A 43 2.61 -1.41 -6.18
CA LYS A 43 1.93 -0.10 -6.28
C LYS A 43 1.49 0.45 -4.92
N VAL A 44 1.05 -0.39 -3.99
CA VAL A 44 0.72 0.06 -2.63
C VAL A 44 1.94 0.66 -1.95
N PHE A 45 3.07 -0.04 -1.97
CA PHE A 45 4.27 0.43 -1.27
C PHE A 45 4.93 1.62 -1.97
N LEU A 46 4.83 1.71 -3.30
CA LEU A 46 5.22 2.91 -4.03
C LEU A 46 4.36 4.12 -3.62
N LYS A 47 3.03 3.98 -3.66
CA LYS A 47 2.11 5.07 -3.24
C LYS A 47 2.29 5.43 -1.77
N LEU A 48 2.55 4.46 -0.90
CA LEU A 48 2.91 4.69 0.49
C LEU A 48 4.15 5.60 0.59
N HIS A 49 5.21 5.26 -0.14
CA HIS A 49 6.44 6.03 -0.14
C HIS A 49 6.23 7.45 -0.69
N GLU A 50 5.55 7.59 -1.82
CA GLU A 50 5.24 8.89 -2.44
C GLU A 50 4.40 9.79 -1.54
N ASN A 51 3.47 9.21 -0.76
CA ASN A 51 2.57 9.96 0.12
C ASN A 51 3.05 10.01 1.57
N ARG A 52 4.26 9.51 1.89
CA ARG A 52 4.78 9.48 3.27
C ARG A 52 4.74 10.85 3.94
N GLY A 53 5.14 11.91 3.22
CA GLY A 53 5.14 13.29 3.71
C GLY A 53 3.76 13.89 3.97
N LYS A 54 2.68 13.26 3.47
CA LYS A 54 1.29 13.70 3.68
C LYS A 54 0.60 12.98 4.84
N TYR A 55 1.28 12.03 5.49
CA TYR A 55 0.72 11.33 6.63
C TYR A 55 0.60 12.26 7.84
N ASP A 56 -0.63 12.39 8.34
CA ASP A 56 -0.95 13.09 9.60
C ASP A 56 -0.67 12.12 10.77
N ASP A 57 0.18 12.55 11.71
CA ASP A 57 0.58 11.77 12.88
C ASP A 57 -0.54 11.58 13.91
N LYS A 58 -1.64 12.33 13.77
CA LYS A 58 -2.89 12.10 14.51
C LYS A 58 -3.67 10.87 14.02
N LEU A 59 -3.38 10.38 12.82
CA LEU A 59 -4.03 9.20 12.26
C LEU A 59 -3.28 7.93 12.64
N LEU A 60 -4.00 6.82 12.78
CA LEU A 60 -3.36 5.51 12.89
C LEU A 60 -2.79 5.08 11.54
N PHE A 61 -1.54 4.61 11.54
CA PHE A 61 -0.83 4.22 10.31
C PHE A 61 -1.53 3.09 9.56
N ALA A 62 -1.99 2.04 10.28
CA ALA A 62 -2.58 0.88 9.63
C ALA A 62 -3.85 1.22 8.80
N PRO A 63 -4.86 1.93 9.35
CA PRO A 63 -5.99 2.41 8.56
C PRO A 63 -5.59 3.28 7.36
N TRP A 64 -4.60 4.15 7.53
CA TRP A 64 -4.10 5.00 6.44
C TRP A 64 -3.47 4.16 5.31
N LEU A 65 -2.60 3.21 5.65
CA LEU A 65 -2.03 2.27 4.69
C LEU A 65 -3.11 1.47 3.95
N PHE A 66 -4.11 0.94 4.68
CA PHE A 66 -5.20 0.19 4.05
C PHE A 66 -6.13 1.05 3.19
N THR A 67 -6.18 2.36 3.44
CA THR A 67 -6.83 3.32 2.52
C THR A 67 -6.07 3.38 1.20
N ILE A 68 -4.74 3.47 1.23
CA ILE A 68 -3.90 3.40 0.03
C ILE A 68 -4.11 2.05 -0.70
N THR A 69 -4.06 0.94 0.04
CA THR A 69 -4.29 -0.41 -0.52
C THR A 69 -5.65 -0.52 -1.21
N ARG A 70 -6.71 -0.02 -0.57
CA ARG A 70 -8.07 -0.04 -1.14
C ARG A 70 -8.17 0.82 -2.39
N ASN A 71 -7.54 2.00 -2.42
CA ASN A 71 -7.57 2.88 -3.57
C ASN A 71 -6.85 2.25 -4.77
N VAL A 72 -5.66 1.68 -4.57
CA VAL A 72 -4.93 0.94 -5.60
C VAL A 72 -5.78 -0.20 -6.19
N LEU A 73 -6.48 -0.94 -5.33
CA LEU A 73 -7.35 -2.02 -5.76
C LEU A 73 -8.56 -1.52 -6.59
N ILE A 74 -9.20 -0.43 -6.16
CA ILE A 74 -10.32 0.17 -6.88
C ILE A 74 -9.88 0.70 -8.24
N ASP A 75 -8.74 1.39 -8.30
CA ASP A 75 -8.18 1.90 -9.55
C ASP A 75 -7.93 0.75 -10.54
N TRP A 76 -7.38 -0.37 -10.07
CA TRP A 76 -7.19 -1.56 -10.90
C TRP A 76 -8.50 -2.13 -11.44
N TYR A 77 -9.53 -2.27 -10.60
CA TYR A 77 -10.84 -2.76 -11.07
C TYR A 77 -11.49 -1.82 -12.08
N ARG A 78 -11.33 -0.50 -11.94
CA ARG A 78 -11.82 0.50 -12.91
C ARG A 78 -11.14 0.31 -14.26
N LEU A 79 -9.81 0.27 -14.28
CA LEU A 79 -9.03 0.05 -15.50
C LEU A 79 -9.41 -1.27 -16.19
N LYS A 80 -9.70 -2.32 -15.42
CA LYS A 80 -10.13 -3.60 -15.99
C LYS A 80 -11.52 -3.59 -16.62
N LYS A 81 -12.41 -2.71 -16.14
CA LYS A 81 -13.76 -2.56 -16.68
C LYS A 81 -13.78 -1.71 -17.95
N ASP A 82 -12.85 -0.75 -18.05
CA ASP A 82 -12.71 0.16 -19.19
C ASP A 82 -11.76 -0.36 -20.29
N LEU A 83 -11.25 -1.59 -20.14
CA LEU A 83 -10.58 -2.34 -21.21
C LEU A 83 -11.64 -2.76 -22.26
N PRO A 84 -11.43 -2.46 -23.56
CA PRO A 84 -12.39 -2.77 -24.63
C PRO A 84 -12.64 -4.27 -24.81
#